data_AF-A0A5B1QK59-F1
#
_entry.id   AF-A0A5B1QK59-F1
#
_cell.length_a   1.000
_cell.length_b   1.000
_cell.length_c   1.000
_cell.angle_alpha   90.00
_cell.angle_beta   90.00
_cell.angle_gamma   90.00
#
_symmetry.space_group_name_H-M   'P 1'
#
loop_
_entity.id
_entity.type
_entity.pdbx_description
1 polymer ?
#
loop_
_entity_poly.entity_id
_entity_poly.type
_entity_poly.pdbx_seq_one_letter_code
_entity_poly.pdbx_strand_id
1 'polypeptide(L)'
;MDAPSQSQLTVHALRARHSEKSAESSTSQEDALLLNQGRALVQDAFGDGGWHAPSPKFDLTVFNRQAGKAYVFARPPPRIQVEGTPTSPKLKEWGAPLSPSDVFTLDELALFQPNLPDKTPPPPSQPPPTKASARRPFSPSPADTQPPPKRLKLDLRSLDSVIPEPHYHAAPYHTSPRHPALGEPYTRTAPTALPPHTPNSLPAFLASPFVRLAWIVPVRGTPPWDGATPASITDDEDTLPHGCDSNTIADSNSILWTHASLLEFWMFLLRCLRAVQLAPTSLSFHTAPSSSAGSSLVEPSSPYFVYGANRDISGVQAPGTMSGEGSTVPPLVPRKRLLDVDHIKVFCDAPRAMILRNLLDAWKYEIDDPDDSSDAADGKARQKRKIRVLRCARLVLVDKKSAGVLLS
;
A
#
# COMPACT_ATOMS: atom_id res chain seq x y z
N MET A 1 -37.33 29.69 18.22
CA MET A 1 -36.05 28.98 18.02
C MET A 1 -36.41 27.52 17.93
N ASP A 2 -36.51 27.01 16.72
CA ASP A 2 -36.93 25.62 16.48
C ASP A 2 -35.77 24.68 16.82
N ALA A 3 -36.08 23.66 17.62
CA ALA A 3 -35.11 22.62 17.97
C ALA A 3 -34.66 21.90 16.68
N PRO A 4 -33.35 21.63 16.51
CA PRO A 4 -32.86 20.90 15.35
C PRO A 4 -33.53 19.52 15.31
N SER A 5 -34.14 19.20 14.17
CA SER A 5 -34.74 17.89 13.92
C SER A 5 -33.68 16.81 14.06
N GLN A 6 -33.79 16.00 15.12
CA GLN A 6 -32.94 14.84 15.32
C GLN A 6 -33.14 13.89 14.12
N SER A 7 -32.08 13.67 13.36
CA SER A 7 -32.03 12.72 12.27
C SER A 7 -32.31 11.30 12.81
N GLN A 8 -33.40 10.69 12.36
CA GLN A 8 -33.73 9.29 12.68
C GLN A 8 -32.67 8.36 12.09
N LEU A 9 -31.81 7.82 12.96
CA LEU A 9 -30.93 6.70 12.61
C LEU A 9 -31.71 5.39 12.66
N THR A 10 -31.79 4.70 11.52
CA THR A 10 -32.40 3.38 11.42
C THR A 10 -31.32 2.29 11.38
N VAL A 11 -31.48 1.27 12.23
CA VAL A 11 -30.61 0.09 12.24
C VAL A 11 -31.22 -0.98 11.34
N HIS A 12 -30.47 -1.43 10.35
CA HIS A 12 -30.87 -2.48 9.41
C HIS A 12 -30.01 -3.74 9.61
N ALA A 13 -30.63 -4.92 9.66
CA ALA A 13 -29.92 -6.19 9.60
C ALA A 13 -29.64 -6.55 8.14
N LEU A 14 -28.37 -6.63 7.76
CA LEU A 14 -27.97 -7.00 6.40
C LEU A 14 -27.93 -8.54 6.28
N ARG A 15 -28.97 -9.13 5.69
CA ARG A 15 -29.02 -10.57 5.44
C ARG A 15 -28.20 -10.92 4.19
N ALA A 16 -27.06 -11.58 4.36
CA ALA A 16 -26.41 -12.24 3.23
C ALA A 16 -27.31 -13.39 2.77
N ARG A 17 -27.76 -13.37 1.51
CA ARG A 17 -28.45 -14.52 0.89
C ARG A 17 -27.47 -15.68 0.80
N HIS A 18 -27.35 -16.47 1.87
CA HIS A 18 -26.75 -17.78 1.77
C HIS A 18 -27.69 -18.67 0.96
N SER A 19 -27.12 -19.36 -0.03
CA SER A 19 -27.81 -20.30 -0.91
C SER A 19 -28.75 -21.18 -0.11
N GLU A 20 -30.04 -21.04 -0.39
CA GLU A 20 -31.14 -21.83 0.18
C GLU A 20 -30.89 -23.31 -0.13
N LYS A 21 -30.34 -24.03 0.85
CA LYS A 21 -30.49 -25.47 0.97
C LYS A 21 -30.16 -25.86 2.41
N SER A 22 -31.24 -25.93 3.20
CA SER A 22 -31.39 -26.61 4.49
C SER A 22 -31.50 -25.70 5.73
N ALA A 23 -32.55 -25.97 6.49
CA ALA A 23 -32.86 -25.54 7.87
C ALA A 23 -33.44 -24.12 8.05
N GLU A 24 -34.70 -23.95 7.64
CA GLU A 24 -35.59 -22.93 8.19
C GLU A 24 -36.10 -23.39 9.57
N SER A 25 -35.67 -22.76 10.67
CA SER A 25 -36.51 -22.54 11.87
C SER A 25 -35.82 -21.84 13.05
N SER A 26 -34.49 -21.72 13.11
CA SER A 26 -33.82 -21.13 14.30
C SER A 26 -33.34 -19.67 14.15
N THR A 27 -33.25 -19.11 12.94
CA THR A 27 -32.59 -17.81 12.73
C THR A 27 -33.40 -16.59 13.16
N SER A 28 -34.73 -16.70 13.27
CA SER A 28 -35.60 -15.54 13.56
C SER A 28 -35.37 -14.93 14.95
N GLN A 29 -35.11 -15.77 15.95
CA GLN A 29 -34.95 -15.30 17.34
C GLN A 29 -33.58 -14.67 17.59
N GLU A 30 -32.51 -15.22 17.00
CA GLU A 30 -31.17 -14.66 17.08
C GLU A 30 -31.08 -13.30 16.35
N ASP A 31 -31.73 -13.19 15.19
CA ASP A 31 -31.79 -11.93 14.43
C ASP A 31 -32.53 -10.83 15.22
N ALA A 32 -33.62 -11.19 15.90
CA ALA A 32 -34.35 -10.26 16.76
C ALA A 32 -33.50 -9.80 17.97
N LEU A 33 -32.72 -10.71 18.57
CA LEU A 33 -31.79 -10.38 19.66
C LEU A 33 -30.69 -9.43 19.20
N LEU A 34 -30.06 -9.69 18.04
CA LEU A 34 -29.04 -8.84 17.44
C LEU A 34 -29.57 -7.43 17.13
N LEU A 35 -30.77 -7.34 16.56
CA LEU A 35 -31.42 -6.04 16.28
C LEU A 35 -31.73 -5.26 17.56
N ASN A 36 -32.22 -5.93 18.60
CA ASN A 36 -32.50 -5.30 19.88
C ASN A 36 -31.20 -4.81 20.56
N GLN A 37 -30.12 -5.59 20.48
CA GLN A 37 -28.81 -5.19 20.98
C GLN A 37 -28.25 -3.98 20.22
N GLY A 38 -28.41 -3.94 18.90
CA GLY A 38 -28.04 -2.78 18.08
C GLY A 38 -28.83 -1.53 18.43
N ARG A 39 -30.15 -1.64 18.66
CA ARG A 39 -31.00 -0.52 19.10
C ARG A 39 -30.59 0.00 20.48
N ALA A 40 -30.27 -0.88 21.42
CA ALA A 40 -29.81 -0.51 22.75
C ALA A 40 -28.49 0.29 22.69
N LEU A 41 -27.52 -0.15 21.87
CA LEU A 41 -26.26 0.58 21.69
C LEU A 41 -26.46 1.98 21.09
N VAL A 42 -27.39 2.11 20.14
CA VAL A 42 -27.73 3.41 19.56
C VAL A 42 -28.39 4.30 20.62
N GLN A 43 -29.35 3.78 21.38
CA GLN A 43 -30.00 4.53 22.47
C GLN A 43 -29.00 4.96 23.55
N ASP A 44 -28.07 4.08 23.96
CA ASP A 44 -27.02 4.41 24.92
C ASP A 44 -26.07 5.49 24.39
N ALA A 45 -25.79 5.51 23.08
CA ALA A 45 -24.96 6.53 22.45
C ALA A 45 -25.67 7.90 22.30
N PHE A 46 -27.01 7.91 22.27
CA PHE A 46 -27.84 9.12 22.15
C PHE A 46 -28.42 9.60 23.49
N GLY A 47 -28.21 8.87 24.59
CA GLY A 47 -28.59 9.35 25.91
C GLY A 47 -27.83 10.63 26.26
N ASP A 48 -28.51 11.57 26.92
CA ASP A 48 -27.99 12.90 27.30
C ASP A 48 -26.80 12.88 28.31
N GLY A 49 -26.15 11.74 28.51
CA GLY A 49 -25.09 11.50 29.50
C GLY A 49 -23.65 11.67 29.01
N GLY A 50 -23.44 12.09 27.76
CA GLY A 50 -22.10 12.29 27.18
C GLY A 50 -21.40 10.98 26.76
N TRP A 51 -20.08 11.04 26.60
CA TRP A 51 -19.28 9.88 26.16
C TRP A 51 -19.27 8.79 27.24
N HIS A 52 -20.05 7.73 27.03
CA HIS A 52 -19.97 6.52 27.84
C HIS A 52 -18.98 5.54 27.21
N ALA A 53 -17.97 5.13 27.97
CA ALA A 53 -17.23 3.92 27.62
C ALA A 53 -18.21 2.75 27.72
N PRO A 54 -18.47 1.99 26.64
CA PRO A 54 -19.36 0.86 26.71
C PRO A 54 -18.85 -0.08 27.80
N SER A 55 -19.64 -0.30 28.84
CA SER A 55 -19.28 -1.25 29.89
C SER A 55 -19.09 -2.59 29.19
N PRO A 56 -17.89 -3.19 29.21
CA PRO A 56 -17.68 -4.47 28.55
C PRO A 56 -18.46 -5.52 29.33
N LYS A 57 -19.72 -5.76 28.96
CA LYS A 57 -20.43 -6.99 29.29
C LYS A 57 -19.86 -8.08 28.39
N PHE A 58 -18.58 -8.37 28.62
CA PHE A 58 -17.83 -9.36 27.89
C PHE A 58 -18.10 -10.70 28.55
N ASP A 59 -19.01 -11.48 27.97
CA ASP A 59 -19.25 -12.84 28.43
C ASP A 59 -18.09 -13.74 27.96
N LEU A 60 -17.19 -14.04 28.89
CA LEU A 60 -16.04 -14.91 28.67
C LEU A 60 -16.45 -16.32 28.23
N THR A 61 -17.70 -16.73 28.45
CA THR A 61 -18.20 -18.05 28.05
C THR A 61 -18.53 -18.14 26.57
N VAL A 62 -18.88 -17.01 25.92
CA VAL A 62 -19.11 -16.93 24.47
C VAL A 62 -17.80 -17.03 23.69
N PHE A 63 -16.68 -16.69 24.33
CA PHE A 63 -15.35 -16.83 23.76
C PHE A 63 -14.91 -18.30 23.77
N ASN A 64 -15.29 -19.03 22.72
CA ASN A 64 -14.88 -20.42 22.54
C ASN A 64 -13.34 -20.53 22.40
N ARG A 65 -12.65 -20.74 23.53
CA ARG A 65 -11.20 -20.97 23.61
C ARG A 65 -10.72 -22.13 22.73
N GLN A 66 -11.61 -23.04 22.34
CA GLN A 66 -11.26 -24.22 21.55
C GLN A 66 -11.02 -23.91 20.06
N ALA A 67 -11.48 -22.76 19.55
CA ALA A 67 -11.36 -22.42 18.13
C ALA A 67 -9.96 -21.88 17.73
N GLY A 68 -9.00 -21.79 18.66
CA GLY A 68 -7.59 -21.51 18.35
C GLY A 68 -7.28 -20.15 17.70
N LYS A 69 -8.22 -19.21 17.68
CA LYS A 69 -8.10 -17.88 17.03
C LYS A 69 -8.22 -16.72 18.02
N ALA A 70 -7.60 -16.86 19.19
CA ALA A 70 -7.45 -15.74 20.12
C ALA A 70 -6.01 -15.23 20.04
N TYR A 71 -5.84 -13.95 19.77
CA TYR A 71 -4.54 -13.28 19.81
C TYR A 71 -4.46 -12.48 21.10
N VAL A 72 -3.44 -12.75 21.91
CA VAL A 72 -3.08 -11.92 23.05
C VAL A 72 -1.97 -10.98 22.60
N PHE A 73 -2.08 -9.69 22.91
CA PHE A 73 -0.99 -8.77 22.65
C PHE A 73 0.26 -9.25 23.38
N ALA A 74 1.39 -9.37 22.67
CA ALA A 74 2.65 -9.87 23.22
C ALA A 74 3.18 -9.03 24.41
N ARG A 75 2.68 -7.80 24.55
CA ARG A 75 2.91 -6.94 25.71
C ARG A 75 1.56 -6.37 26.17
N PRO A 76 1.33 -6.19 27.47
CA PRO A 76 0.19 -5.42 27.94
C PRO A 76 0.22 -4.03 27.29
N PRO A 77 -0.94 -3.46 26.91
CA PRO A 77 -0.98 -2.10 26.38
C PRO A 77 -0.26 -1.17 27.37
N PRO A 78 0.47 -0.14 26.88
CA PRO A 78 1.19 0.77 27.75
C PRO A 78 0.21 1.32 28.77
N ARG A 79 0.50 1.07 30.05
CA ARG A 79 -0.27 1.66 31.14
C ARG A 79 -0.01 3.16 31.07
N ILE A 80 -1.03 3.92 30.70
CA ILE A 80 -1.03 5.35 30.91
C ILE A 80 -0.98 5.51 32.43
N GLN A 81 0.22 5.76 32.96
CA GLN A 81 0.36 6.15 34.35
C GLN A 81 -0.30 7.51 34.42
N VAL A 82 -1.51 7.55 34.95
CA VAL A 82 -2.10 8.79 35.46
C VAL A 82 -1.34 9.08 36.76
N GLU A 83 -0.07 9.43 36.64
CA GLU A 83 0.63 10.12 37.72
C GLU A 83 -0.21 11.35 37.99
N GLY A 84 -0.70 11.45 39.23
CA GLY A 84 -1.81 12.31 39.63
C GLY A 84 -1.83 13.60 38.83
N THR A 85 -2.80 13.70 37.93
CA THR A 85 -3.01 14.88 37.11
C THR A 85 -2.94 16.07 38.06
N PRO A 86 -1.96 16.99 37.94
CA PRO A 86 -2.01 18.23 38.70
C PRO A 86 -3.38 18.80 38.41
N THR A 87 -4.20 18.98 39.46
CA THR A 87 -5.64 19.32 39.38
C THR A 87 -5.89 20.13 38.14
N SER A 88 -6.35 19.46 37.08
CA SER A 88 -6.45 20.11 35.79
C SER A 88 -7.40 21.27 36.00
N PRO A 89 -7.04 22.49 35.58
CA PRO A 89 -7.97 23.61 35.69
C PRO A 89 -9.27 23.13 35.06
N LYS A 90 -10.39 23.23 35.81
CA LYS A 90 -11.71 22.77 35.37
C LYS A 90 -11.90 23.18 33.93
N LEU A 91 -11.87 22.20 33.03
CA LEU A 91 -12.06 22.44 31.60
C LEU A 91 -13.37 23.21 31.45
N LYS A 92 -13.32 24.34 30.74
CA LYS A 92 -14.52 25.12 30.47
C LYS A 92 -15.50 24.29 29.65
N GLU A 93 -16.77 24.53 29.88
CA GLU A 93 -17.84 23.93 29.09
C GLU A 93 -17.75 24.42 27.63
N TRP A 94 -18.06 23.52 26.69
CA TRP A 94 -18.09 23.85 25.27
C TRP A 94 -19.08 24.99 25.01
N GLY A 95 -18.63 26.06 24.35
CA GLY A 95 -19.45 27.24 24.06
C GLY A 95 -19.43 28.31 25.16
N ALA A 96 -18.70 28.11 26.26
CA ALA A 96 -18.43 29.18 27.20
C ALA A 96 -17.68 30.34 26.51
N PRO A 97 -17.96 31.62 26.87
CA PRO A 97 -17.24 32.75 26.32
C PRO A 97 -15.72 32.61 26.55
N LEU A 98 -14.93 32.93 25.52
CA LEU A 98 -13.47 32.95 25.60
C LEU A 98 -13.05 33.91 26.72
N SER A 99 -12.26 33.44 27.69
CA SER A 99 -11.60 34.37 28.61
C SER A 99 -10.35 34.92 27.96
N PRO A 100 -9.82 36.06 28.44
CA PRO A 100 -8.56 36.62 27.93
C PRO A 100 -7.40 35.62 28.02
N SER A 101 -7.43 34.69 28.98
CA SER A 101 -6.44 33.61 29.12
C SER A 101 -6.52 32.51 28.05
N ASP A 102 -7.60 32.46 27.28
CA ASP A 102 -7.77 31.48 26.18
C ASP A 102 -7.32 32.07 24.84
N VAL A 103 -6.99 33.37 24.81
CA VAL A 103 -6.50 34.09 23.63
C VAL A 103 -4.99 34.10 23.70
N PHE A 104 -4.35 33.25 22.90
CA PHE A 104 -2.90 33.19 22.78
C PHE A 104 -2.46 33.88 21.50
N THR A 105 -1.43 34.72 21.58
CA THR A 105 -0.75 35.21 20.38
C THR A 105 0.28 34.18 19.90
N LEU A 106 0.59 34.17 18.59
CA LEU A 106 1.57 33.22 18.02
C LEU A 106 2.94 33.31 18.71
N ASP A 107 3.28 34.48 19.26
CA ASP A 107 4.55 34.73 19.96
C ASP A 107 4.57 34.18 21.40
N GLU A 108 3.39 33.89 21.99
CA GLU A 108 3.24 33.31 23.34
C GLU A 108 3.23 31.77 23.32
N LEU A 109 3.04 31.16 22.15
CA LEU A 109 3.08 29.72 22.01
C LEU A 109 4.54 29.25 22.08
N ALA A 110 4.83 28.39 23.06
CA ALA A 110 6.13 27.73 23.15
C ALA A 110 6.42 27.01 21.82
N LEU A 111 7.60 27.28 21.23
CA LEU A 111 8.07 26.57 20.04
C LEU A 111 7.98 25.07 20.30
N PHE A 112 7.32 24.36 19.38
CA PHE A 112 7.09 22.93 19.49
C PHE A 112 8.44 22.22 19.71
N GLN A 113 8.66 21.70 20.92
CA GLN A 113 9.82 20.88 21.20
C GLN A 113 9.51 19.47 20.68
N PRO A 114 10.12 19.01 19.58
CA PRO A 114 10.01 17.62 19.22
C PRO A 114 10.59 16.82 20.39
N ASN A 115 9.80 15.89 20.94
CA ASN A 115 10.25 14.89 21.91
C ASN A 115 11.24 13.92 21.24
N LEU A 116 12.37 14.44 20.75
CA LEU A 116 13.52 13.64 20.38
C LEU A 116 14.11 13.14 21.70
N PRO A 117 14.27 11.82 21.88
CA PRO A 117 14.95 11.29 23.05
C PRO A 117 16.32 11.96 23.12
N ASP A 118 16.55 12.63 24.24
CA ASP A 118 17.73 13.42 24.52
C ASP A 118 18.96 12.53 24.26
N LYS A 119 19.62 12.73 23.12
CA LYS A 119 20.90 12.11 22.84
C LYS A 119 21.90 12.86 23.70
N THR A 120 21.97 12.50 24.98
CA THR A 120 23.07 12.87 25.85
C THR A 120 24.37 12.60 25.09
N PRO A 121 25.16 13.64 24.76
CA PRO A 121 26.43 13.43 24.10
C PRO A 121 27.30 12.56 25.03
N PRO A 122 27.95 11.50 24.51
CA PRO A 122 28.85 10.70 25.32
C PRO A 122 29.96 11.58 25.89
N PRO A 123 30.41 11.31 27.14
CA PRO A 123 31.40 12.12 27.80
C PRO A 123 32.72 12.21 26.99
N PRO A 124 33.42 13.36 27.04
CA PRO A 124 34.64 13.58 26.30
C PRO A 124 35.80 12.82 26.95
N SER A 125 35.99 11.56 26.56
CA SER A 125 37.16 10.79 26.99
C SER A 125 37.63 9.84 25.90
N GLN A 126 38.32 10.37 24.89
CA GLN A 126 39.60 9.86 24.37
C GLN A 126 40.05 10.64 23.12
N PRO A 127 41.31 11.11 23.05
CA PRO A 127 41.86 11.68 21.83
C PRO A 127 42.02 10.58 20.76
N PRO A 128 41.64 10.82 19.49
CA PRO A 128 41.76 9.84 18.43
C PRO A 128 43.24 9.54 18.11
N PRO A 129 43.62 8.27 17.89
CA PRO A 129 44.97 7.94 17.46
C PRO A 129 45.23 8.49 16.05
N THR A 130 46.16 9.42 15.96
CA THR A 130 46.74 9.95 14.73
C THR A 130 47.47 8.85 13.96
N LYS A 131 46.75 8.09 13.14
CA LYS A 131 47.36 7.27 12.10
C LYS A 131 47.37 8.07 10.81
N ALA A 132 48.55 8.60 10.48
CA ALA A 132 48.83 9.22 9.20
C ALA A 132 48.50 8.24 8.07
N SER A 133 47.41 8.50 7.37
CA SER A 133 47.02 7.79 6.16
C SER A 133 48.03 8.13 5.07
N ALA A 134 48.91 7.18 4.77
CA ALA A 134 49.81 7.23 3.63
C ALA A 134 48.96 7.35 2.35
N ARG A 135 48.94 8.56 1.78
CA ARG A 135 48.38 8.82 0.45
C ARG A 135 49.13 7.94 -0.54
N ARG A 136 48.49 6.86 -1.01
CA ARG A 136 48.97 6.09 -2.16
C ARG A 136 49.06 7.03 -3.36
N PRO A 137 50.21 7.13 -4.05
CA PRO A 137 50.30 7.86 -5.30
C PRO A 137 49.37 7.20 -6.31
N PHE A 138 48.39 7.97 -6.79
CA PHE A 138 47.45 7.57 -7.83
C PHE A 138 48.27 7.40 -9.13
N SER A 139 48.52 6.16 -9.53
CA SER A 139 49.08 5.86 -10.84
C SER A 139 48.02 6.15 -11.91
N PRO A 140 48.24 7.05 -12.87
CA PRO A 140 47.31 7.29 -13.97
C PRO A 140 47.33 6.06 -14.89
N SER A 141 46.30 5.22 -14.79
CA SER A 141 46.06 4.14 -15.75
C SER A 141 45.42 4.74 -17.00
N PRO A 142 46.06 4.70 -18.18
CA PRO A 142 45.45 5.16 -19.42
C PRO A 142 44.53 4.05 -19.95
N ALA A 143 43.31 4.01 -19.45
CA ALA A 143 42.26 3.18 -20.02
C ALA A 143 40.99 4.03 -20.13
N ASP A 144 40.40 4.02 -21.34
CA ASP A 144 39.16 4.67 -21.75
C ASP A 144 38.05 4.54 -20.71
N THR A 145 38.07 5.43 -19.73
CA THR A 145 37.06 5.50 -18.69
C THR A 145 36.00 6.43 -19.23
N GLN A 146 35.06 5.86 -20.00
CA GLN A 146 33.79 6.53 -20.21
C GLN A 146 33.28 6.98 -18.83
N PRO A 147 32.90 8.26 -18.68
CA PRO A 147 32.41 8.77 -17.40
C PRO A 147 31.24 7.89 -16.96
N PRO A 148 31.15 7.56 -15.65
CA PRO A 148 30.08 6.71 -15.14
C PRO A 148 28.72 7.30 -15.57
N PRO A 149 27.77 6.46 -15.99
CA PRO A 149 26.46 6.93 -16.45
C PRO A 149 25.81 7.80 -15.37
N LYS A 150 25.21 8.92 -15.80
CA LYS A 150 24.51 9.83 -14.89
C LYS A 150 23.40 9.06 -14.20
N ARG A 151 23.34 9.17 -12.87
CA ARG A 151 22.25 8.58 -12.08
C ARG A 151 20.94 9.25 -12.47
N LEU A 152 19.90 8.44 -12.69
CA LEU A 152 18.56 8.95 -12.98
C LEU A 152 18.04 9.78 -11.79
N LYS A 153 17.56 10.98 -12.07
CA LYS A 153 16.94 11.85 -11.06
C LYS A 153 15.51 11.37 -10.80
N LEU A 154 15.26 10.82 -9.62
CA LEU A 154 13.93 10.35 -9.24
C LEU A 154 13.09 11.50 -8.68
N ASP A 155 11.80 11.54 -9.04
CA ASP A 155 10.86 12.50 -8.48
C ASP A 155 10.30 12.00 -7.13
N LEU A 156 10.60 12.75 -6.07
CA LEU A 156 10.19 12.46 -4.70
C LEU A 156 9.01 13.33 -4.22
N ARG A 157 8.47 14.20 -5.08
CA ARG A 157 7.34 15.08 -4.74
C ARG A 157 6.04 14.29 -4.58
N SER A 158 5.02 14.91 -3.97
CA SER A 158 3.69 14.29 -3.95
C SER A 158 3.18 14.11 -5.38
N LEU A 159 2.53 12.97 -5.64
CA LEU A 159 1.92 12.64 -6.92
C LEU A 159 0.45 13.07 -7.01
N ASP A 160 -0.08 13.71 -5.96
CA ASP A 160 -1.48 14.15 -5.90
C ASP A 160 -1.84 15.11 -7.04
N SER A 161 -0.87 15.90 -7.53
CA SER A 161 -1.07 16.83 -8.65
C SER A 161 -0.92 16.17 -10.03
N VAL A 162 -0.28 15.00 -10.12
CA VAL A 162 -0.03 14.32 -11.39
C VAL A 162 -1.27 13.54 -11.85
N ILE A 163 -1.95 12.89 -10.91
CA ILE A 163 -3.19 12.16 -11.18
C ILE A 163 -4.38 13.05 -10.80
N PRO A 164 -5.28 13.37 -11.75
CA PRO A 164 -6.39 14.27 -11.48
C PRO A 164 -7.38 13.67 -10.48
N GLU A 165 -7.94 14.52 -9.62
CA GLU A 165 -9.04 14.17 -8.73
C GLU A 165 -10.35 13.92 -9.49
N PRO A 166 -11.24 13.05 -8.98
CA PRO A 166 -11.11 12.28 -7.74
C PRO A 166 -10.19 11.07 -7.90
N HIS A 167 -9.40 10.75 -6.86
CA HIS A 167 -8.52 9.57 -6.88
C HIS A 167 -9.26 8.24 -6.71
N TYR A 168 -10.55 8.25 -6.42
CA TYR A 168 -11.40 7.06 -6.35
C TYR A 168 -12.55 7.14 -7.35
N HIS A 169 -12.69 6.09 -8.15
CA HIS A 169 -13.81 5.90 -9.08
C HIS A 169 -14.51 4.57 -8.78
N ALA A 170 -15.73 4.67 -8.28
CA ALA A 170 -16.57 3.51 -8.03
C ALA A 170 -16.97 2.81 -9.34
N ALA A 171 -17.26 1.52 -9.23
CA ALA A 171 -17.82 0.78 -10.35
C ALA A 171 -19.19 1.34 -10.74
N PRO A 172 -19.46 1.57 -12.04
CA PRO A 172 -20.79 1.93 -12.48
C PRO A 172 -21.78 0.84 -12.08
N TYR A 173 -22.90 1.26 -11.48
CA TYR A 173 -23.99 0.34 -11.14
C TYR A 173 -24.69 -0.11 -12.43
N HIS A 174 -24.85 -1.41 -12.59
CA HIS A 174 -25.54 -2.01 -13.73
C HIS A 174 -26.67 -2.90 -13.22
N THR A 175 -27.89 -2.57 -13.63
CA THR A 175 -29.10 -3.34 -13.29
C THR A 175 -29.21 -4.65 -14.07
N SER A 176 -28.58 -4.71 -15.26
CA SER A 176 -28.62 -5.89 -16.11
C SER A 176 -27.35 -6.73 -15.93
N PRO A 177 -27.48 -8.05 -15.66
CA PRO A 177 -26.36 -8.97 -15.66
C PRO A 177 -25.82 -9.09 -17.10
N ARG A 178 -24.88 -8.22 -17.46
CA ARG A 178 -24.14 -8.39 -18.70
C ARG A 178 -23.21 -9.58 -18.54
N HIS A 179 -23.48 -10.64 -19.30
CA HIS A 179 -22.47 -11.63 -19.59
C HIS A 179 -21.32 -10.90 -20.27
N PRO A 180 -20.13 -10.89 -19.67
CA PRO A 180 -19.01 -10.24 -20.31
C PRO A 180 -18.64 -10.96 -21.60
N ALA A 181 -18.07 -10.21 -22.53
CA ALA A 181 -17.25 -10.82 -23.56
C ALA A 181 -16.17 -11.68 -22.87
N LEU A 182 -16.16 -12.98 -23.15
CA LEU A 182 -15.09 -13.87 -22.71
C LEU A 182 -13.80 -13.40 -23.35
N GLY A 183 -12.93 -12.76 -22.57
CA GLY A 183 -11.52 -12.63 -22.92
C GLY A 183 -10.78 -13.88 -22.48
N GLU A 184 -9.74 -14.26 -23.22
CA GLU A 184 -8.80 -15.28 -22.77
C GLU A 184 -8.14 -14.84 -21.45
N PRO A 185 -7.97 -15.74 -20.45
CA PRO A 185 -7.20 -15.46 -19.25
C PRO A 185 -5.72 -15.15 -19.55
N TYR A 186 -5.03 -14.43 -18.64
CA TYR A 186 -3.59 -14.18 -18.77
C TYR A 186 -2.78 -15.46 -18.61
N THR A 187 -1.96 -15.78 -19.61
CA THR A 187 -1.19 -17.05 -19.70
C THR A 187 0.33 -16.85 -19.81
N ARG A 188 0.82 -15.60 -19.92
CA ARG A 188 2.26 -15.36 -20.16
C ARG A 188 3.15 -15.76 -18.99
N THR A 189 2.65 -15.65 -17.77
CA THR A 189 3.38 -16.01 -16.56
C THR A 189 2.47 -16.79 -15.63
N ALA A 190 2.96 -17.94 -15.16
CA ALA A 190 2.22 -18.77 -14.22
C ALA A 190 2.05 -18.01 -12.89
N PRO A 191 0.82 -17.84 -12.38
CA PRO A 191 0.60 -17.11 -11.13
C PRO A 191 1.24 -17.86 -9.96
N THR A 192 1.99 -17.12 -9.14
CA THR A 192 2.57 -17.64 -7.88
C THR A 192 1.59 -17.32 -6.75
N ALA A 193 1.00 -18.35 -6.13
CA ALA A 193 0.09 -18.16 -5.00
C ALA A 193 0.83 -17.56 -3.79
N LEU A 194 0.18 -16.63 -3.09
CA LEU A 194 0.70 -15.99 -1.88
C LEU A 194 -0.05 -16.53 -0.64
N PRO A 195 0.63 -16.80 0.49
CA PRO A 195 -0.02 -17.27 1.70
C PRO A 195 -1.14 -16.33 2.19
N PRO A 196 -2.26 -16.87 2.71
CA PRO A 196 -2.51 -18.28 3.02
C PRO A 196 -2.99 -19.12 1.83
N HIS A 197 -3.07 -18.53 0.63
CA HIS A 197 -3.53 -19.24 -0.56
C HIS A 197 -2.44 -20.19 -1.07
N THR A 198 -2.90 -21.35 -1.55
CA THR A 198 -2.07 -22.36 -2.22
C THR A 198 -2.45 -22.46 -3.70
N PRO A 199 -1.56 -22.99 -4.56
CA PRO A 199 -1.88 -23.24 -5.97
C PRO A 199 -3.18 -24.04 -6.16
N ASN A 200 -3.51 -24.96 -5.25
CA ASN A 200 -4.73 -25.78 -5.31
C ASN A 200 -6.00 -25.01 -4.91
N SER A 201 -5.89 -24.06 -3.98
CA SER A 201 -7.04 -23.24 -3.54
C SER A 201 -7.37 -22.12 -4.53
N LEU A 202 -6.39 -21.70 -5.34
CA LEU A 202 -6.47 -20.52 -6.17
C LEU A 202 -7.57 -20.61 -7.26
N PRO A 203 -7.74 -21.73 -8.00
CA PRO A 203 -8.78 -21.84 -9.01
C PRO A 203 -10.19 -21.70 -8.42
N ALA A 204 -10.46 -22.36 -7.29
CA ALA A 204 -11.75 -22.25 -6.60
C ALA A 204 -12.01 -20.83 -6.08
N PHE A 205 -10.97 -20.17 -5.57
CA PHE A 205 -11.05 -18.79 -5.09
C PHE A 205 -11.30 -17.80 -6.23
N LEU A 206 -10.58 -17.93 -7.35
CA LEU A 206 -10.77 -17.11 -8.55
C LEU A 206 -12.11 -17.39 -9.25
N ALA A 207 -12.65 -18.61 -9.17
CA ALA A 207 -13.97 -18.94 -9.72
C ALA A 207 -15.15 -18.34 -8.93
N SER A 208 -14.92 -17.80 -7.73
CA SER A 208 -16.00 -17.31 -6.86
C SER A 208 -16.56 -15.96 -7.32
N PRO A 209 -17.85 -15.87 -7.70
CA PRO A 209 -18.44 -14.63 -8.21
C PRO A 209 -18.69 -13.58 -7.10
N PHE A 210 -18.56 -13.96 -5.83
CA PHE A 210 -18.83 -13.07 -4.69
C PHE A 210 -17.55 -12.47 -4.08
N VAL A 211 -16.39 -12.88 -4.59
CA VAL A 211 -15.10 -12.37 -4.14
C VAL A 211 -14.70 -11.19 -5.03
N ARG A 212 -14.37 -10.07 -4.39
CA ARG A 212 -13.71 -8.95 -5.04
C ARG A 212 -12.25 -8.93 -4.68
N LEU A 213 -11.44 -8.68 -5.70
CA LEU A 213 -9.99 -8.61 -5.64
C LEU A 213 -9.55 -7.26 -6.20
N ALA A 214 -8.27 -6.94 -6.04
CA ALA A 214 -7.68 -5.79 -6.70
C ALA A 214 -6.27 -6.09 -7.18
N TRP A 215 -5.95 -5.68 -8.41
CA TRP A 215 -4.56 -5.62 -8.86
C TRP A 215 -3.89 -4.39 -8.29
N ILE A 216 -2.66 -4.56 -7.79
CA ILE A 216 -1.78 -3.49 -7.35
C ILE A 216 -0.82 -3.16 -8.50
N VAL A 217 -0.95 -1.97 -9.07
CA VAL A 217 0.01 -1.42 -10.03
C VAL A 217 0.91 -0.43 -9.29
N PRO A 218 2.18 -0.74 -9.06
CA PRO A 218 3.09 0.16 -8.35
C PRO A 218 3.44 1.36 -9.23
N VAL A 219 3.41 2.54 -8.63
CA VAL A 219 3.80 3.81 -9.26
C VAL A 219 5.16 4.26 -8.74
N ARG A 220 5.36 4.24 -7.42
CA ARG A 220 6.65 4.55 -6.81
C ARG A 220 6.85 3.74 -5.53
N GLY A 221 8.01 3.10 -5.41
CA GLY A 221 8.39 2.26 -4.27
C GLY A 221 8.42 0.77 -4.60
N THR A 222 8.58 -0.06 -3.56
CA THR A 222 8.67 -1.51 -3.68
C THR A 222 7.49 -2.15 -2.94
N PRO A 223 6.56 -2.83 -3.64
CA PRO A 223 5.49 -3.57 -2.96
C PRO A 223 6.05 -4.57 -1.94
N PRO A 224 5.32 -4.82 -0.84
CA PRO A 224 5.84 -5.62 0.28
C PRO A 224 5.85 -7.14 0.06
N TRP A 225 5.58 -7.60 -1.17
CA TRP A 225 5.55 -9.02 -1.51
C TRP A 225 6.78 -9.39 -2.29
N ASP A 226 7.43 -10.47 -1.88
CA ASP A 226 8.66 -10.94 -2.50
C ASP A 226 8.44 -11.27 -3.98
N GLY A 227 9.31 -10.71 -4.83
CA GLY A 227 9.24 -10.86 -6.27
C GLY A 227 8.28 -9.90 -6.99
N ALA A 228 7.51 -9.08 -6.27
CA ALA A 228 6.75 -8.00 -6.89
C ALA A 228 7.69 -6.96 -7.52
N THR A 229 7.32 -6.49 -8.71
CA THR A 229 8.14 -5.52 -9.44
C THR A 229 8.08 -4.15 -8.74
N PRO A 230 9.23 -3.55 -8.35
CA PRO A 230 9.27 -2.18 -7.88
C PRO A 230 8.98 -1.18 -8.99
N ALA A 231 8.58 0.02 -8.62
CA ALA A 231 8.38 1.12 -9.56
C ALA A 231 9.09 2.39 -9.09
N SER A 232 9.46 3.22 -10.04
CA SER A 232 10.04 4.54 -9.84
C SER A 232 9.41 5.53 -10.81
N ILE A 233 9.49 6.82 -10.48
CA ILE A 233 8.97 7.89 -11.31
C ILE A 233 10.03 8.97 -11.48
N THR A 234 10.11 9.54 -12.68
CA THR A 234 10.99 10.66 -13.02
C THR A 234 10.17 11.85 -13.53
N ASP A 235 10.65 13.06 -13.25
CA ASP A 235 10.13 14.32 -13.80
C ASP A 235 10.93 14.81 -15.03
N ASP A 236 11.93 14.03 -15.44
CA ASP A 236 12.76 14.35 -16.60
C ASP A 236 12.01 14.10 -17.91
N GLU A 237 11.77 15.16 -18.68
CA GLU A 237 11.05 15.11 -19.95
C GLU A 237 11.80 14.34 -21.04
N ASP A 238 13.14 14.31 -20.96
CA ASP A 238 14.00 13.59 -21.91
C ASP A 238 14.03 12.08 -21.64
N THR A 239 13.63 11.66 -20.44
CA THR A 239 13.64 10.25 -20.06
C THR A 239 12.36 9.55 -20.52
N LEU A 240 12.50 8.49 -21.31
CA LEU A 240 11.37 7.66 -21.73
C LEU A 240 10.96 6.68 -20.61
N PRO A 241 9.65 6.40 -20.44
CA PRO A 241 9.22 5.34 -19.54
C PRO A 241 9.70 3.99 -20.08
N HIS A 242 9.90 3.01 -19.20
CA HIS A 242 10.25 1.65 -19.60
C HIS A 242 9.75 0.62 -18.60
N GLY A 243 9.54 -0.61 -19.09
CA GLY A 243 9.12 -1.75 -18.28
C GLY A 243 10.28 -2.67 -17.91
N CYS A 244 9.94 -3.82 -17.36
CA CYS A 244 10.90 -4.88 -17.07
C CYS A 244 11.19 -5.68 -18.35
N ASP A 245 11.99 -5.14 -19.26
CA ASP A 245 12.38 -5.87 -20.46
C ASP A 245 13.53 -6.84 -20.16
N SER A 246 13.33 -8.14 -20.48
CA SER A 246 14.29 -9.22 -20.23
C SER A 246 15.55 -9.15 -21.09
N ASN A 247 15.57 -8.30 -22.12
CA ASN A 247 16.60 -8.33 -23.17
C ASN A 247 17.66 -7.25 -22.99
N THR A 248 17.44 -6.25 -22.14
CA THR A 248 18.47 -5.28 -21.77
C THR A 248 19.31 -5.88 -20.65
N ILE A 249 20.57 -6.18 -20.98
CA ILE A 249 21.54 -6.98 -20.23
C ILE A 249 21.94 -6.36 -18.85
N ALA A 250 21.33 -5.23 -18.44
CA ALA A 250 21.66 -4.55 -17.19
C ALA A 250 20.40 -4.18 -16.37
N ASP A 251 20.07 -5.07 -15.44
CA ASP A 251 19.67 -4.76 -14.05
C ASP A 251 18.36 -4.03 -13.72
N SER A 252 17.62 -3.42 -14.64
CA SER A 252 16.40 -2.70 -14.29
C SER A 252 15.16 -3.61 -14.21
N ASN A 253 15.08 -4.44 -13.17
CA ASN A 253 13.86 -5.19 -12.79
C ASN A 253 12.79 -4.27 -12.16
N SER A 254 12.65 -3.03 -12.64
CA SER A 254 11.75 -2.02 -12.13
C SER A 254 10.94 -1.37 -13.24
N ILE A 255 9.73 -0.94 -12.93
CA ILE A 255 8.97 -0.05 -13.81
C ILE A 255 9.50 1.38 -13.65
N LEU A 256 9.79 2.07 -14.74
CA LEU A 256 10.02 3.51 -14.74
C LEU A 256 8.84 4.22 -15.39
N TRP A 257 8.20 5.08 -14.61
CA TRP A 257 7.15 5.99 -15.06
C TRP A 257 7.73 7.38 -15.34
N THR A 258 7.19 8.03 -16.35
CA THR A 258 7.17 9.50 -16.46
C THR A 258 5.81 10.02 -16.03
N HIS A 259 5.71 11.31 -15.66
CA HIS A 259 4.43 11.95 -15.33
C HIS A 259 3.40 11.78 -16.45
N ALA A 260 3.81 12.02 -17.70
CA ALA A 260 2.95 11.90 -18.88
C ALA A 260 2.45 10.45 -19.07
N SER A 261 3.34 9.45 -18.95
CA SER A 261 2.96 8.04 -19.09
C SER A 261 2.02 7.56 -17.98
N LEU A 262 2.21 8.02 -16.75
CA LEU A 262 1.34 7.70 -15.63
C LEU A 262 -0.05 8.31 -15.80
N LEU A 263 -0.12 9.58 -16.24
CA LEU A 263 -1.37 10.26 -16.51
C LEU A 263 -2.14 9.57 -17.66
N GLU A 264 -1.47 9.22 -18.75
CA GLU A 264 -2.09 8.49 -19.85
C GLU A 264 -2.57 7.09 -19.43
N PHE A 265 -1.82 6.41 -18.58
CA PHE A 265 -2.22 5.13 -18.01
C PHE A 265 -3.48 5.27 -17.16
N TRP A 266 -3.54 6.29 -16.29
CA TRP A 266 -4.73 6.59 -15.50
C TRP A 266 -5.94 6.87 -16.40
N MET A 267 -5.79 7.71 -17.41
CA MET A 267 -6.86 8.03 -18.38
C MET A 267 -7.29 6.81 -19.20
N PHE A 268 -6.37 5.90 -19.51
CA PHE A 268 -6.70 4.60 -20.11
C PHE A 268 -7.59 3.77 -19.18
N LEU A 269 -7.24 3.63 -17.90
CA LEU A 269 -8.06 2.89 -16.94
C LEU A 269 -9.46 3.48 -16.80
N LEU A 270 -9.57 4.82 -16.78
CA LEU A 270 -10.87 5.51 -16.75
C LEU A 270 -11.71 5.24 -18.01
N ARG A 271 -11.09 5.19 -19.20
CA ARG A 271 -11.78 4.82 -20.43
C ARG A 271 -12.27 3.37 -20.38
N CYS A 272 -11.43 2.46 -19.90
CA CYS A 272 -11.80 1.05 -19.70
C CYS A 272 -12.97 0.89 -18.73
N LEU A 273 -12.99 1.67 -17.65
CA LEU A 273 -14.10 1.73 -16.68
C LEU A 273 -15.41 2.17 -17.34
N ARG A 274 -15.37 3.20 -18.20
CA ARG A 274 -16.54 3.73 -18.92
C ARG A 274 -17.03 2.83 -20.04
N ALA A 275 -16.16 2.03 -20.64
CA ALA A 275 -16.51 1.15 -21.75
C ALA A 275 -17.39 -0.05 -21.33
N VAL A 276 -17.54 -0.33 -20.02
CA VAL A 276 -18.37 -1.43 -19.45
C VAL A 276 -17.94 -2.84 -19.92
N GLN A 277 -16.81 -2.97 -20.62
CA GLN A 277 -16.36 -4.27 -21.14
C GLN A 277 -15.82 -5.20 -20.04
N LEU A 278 -15.36 -4.64 -18.92
CA LEU A 278 -14.57 -5.35 -17.92
C LEU A 278 -15.33 -5.71 -16.63
N ALA A 279 -16.66 -5.78 -16.69
CA ALA A 279 -17.54 -5.84 -15.50
C ALA A 279 -17.46 -4.60 -14.61
N PRO A 280 -18.22 -4.59 -13.50
CA PRO A 280 -18.07 -3.62 -12.42
C PRO A 280 -16.63 -3.59 -11.86
N THR A 281 -15.78 -2.80 -12.49
CA THR A 281 -14.40 -2.51 -12.04
C THR A 281 -14.42 -1.23 -11.23
N SER A 282 -13.59 -1.08 -10.20
CA SER A 282 -13.40 0.22 -9.52
C SER A 282 -11.93 0.58 -9.54
N LEU A 283 -11.61 1.85 -9.42
CA LEU A 283 -10.24 2.36 -9.47
C LEU A 283 -9.97 3.21 -8.24
N SER A 284 -8.77 3.09 -7.68
CA SER A 284 -8.30 4.02 -6.65
C SER A 284 -6.81 4.27 -6.79
N PHE A 285 -6.37 5.52 -6.68
CA PHE A 285 -4.97 5.89 -6.49
C PHE A 285 -4.69 6.11 -5.00
N HIS A 286 -3.55 5.60 -4.52
CA HIS A 286 -3.10 5.72 -3.14
C HIS A 286 -1.69 6.31 -3.14
N THR A 287 -1.53 7.46 -2.49
CA THR A 287 -0.22 8.06 -2.25
C THR A 287 0.33 7.65 -0.89
N ALA A 288 1.62 7.33 -0.85
CA ALA A 288 2.37 7.10 0.36
C ALA A 288 2.56 8.43 1.10
N PRO A 289 2.44 8.46 2.44
CA PRO A 289 2.70 9.66 3.21
C PRO A 289 4.10 10.22 2.90
N SER A 290 4.23 11.55 2.75
CA SER A 290 5.51 12.17 2.38
C SER A 290 6.65 11.87 3.38
N SER A 291 6.32 11.52 4.62
CA SER A 291 7.29 11.11 5.65
C SER A 291 8.01 9.79 5.34
N SER A 292 7.41 8.88 4.57
CA SER A 292 8.04 7.57 4.25
C SER A 292 9.06 7.64 3.11
N ALA A 293 8.97 8.64 2.22
CA ALA A 293 9.80 8.72 1.02
C ALA A 293 11.29 9.02 1.33
N GLY A 294 11.57 9.73 2.43
CA GLY A 294 12.93 10.13 2.79
C GLY A 294 13.78 9.04 3.47
N SER A 295 13.17 8.01 4.05
CA SER A 295 13.90 7.10 4.95
C SER A 295 14.35 5.77 4.31
N SER A 296 13.74 5.34 3.19
CA SER A 296 14.04 4.01 2.60
C SER A 296 14.99 4.04 1.40
N LEU A 297 15.37 5.22 0.90
CA LEU A 297 16.39 5.38 -0.16
C LEU A 297 17.80 5.49 0.43
N VAL A 298 18.08 4.76 1.51
CA VAL A 298 19.46 4.35 1.80
C VAL A 298 19.84 3.39 0.69
N GLU A 299 20.42 3.99 -0.35
CA GLU A 299 20.96 3.37 -1.54
C GLU A 299 21.83 2.17 -1.12
N PRO A 300 21.54 0.94 -1.60
CA PRO A 300 22.42 -0.20 -1.42
C PRO A 300 23.66 0.03 -2.30
N SER A 301 24.56 0.91 -1.86
CA SER A 301 25.88 1.15 -2.45
C SER A 301 26.84 -0.03 -2.23
N SER A 302 26.32 -1.18 -1.78
CA SER A 302 27.00 -2.47 -1.89
C SER A 302 26.43 -3.22 -3.10
N PRO A 303 27.24 -3.52 -4.13
CA PRO A 303 26.86 -4.40 -5.23
C PRO A 303 26.56 -5.86 -4.79
N TYR A 304 26.53 -6.14 -3.48
CA TYR A 304 26.18 -7.44 -2.90
C TYR A 304 24.82 -7.48 -2.19
N PHE A 305 23.99 -6.43 -2.24
CA PHE A 305 22.57 -6.60 -1.91
C PHE A 305 21.81 -7.25 -3.08
N VAL A 306 22.29 -8.43 -3.48
CA VAL A 306 21.45 -9.44 -4.11
C VAL A 306 20.33 -9.71 -3.10
N TYR A 307 19.09 -9.59 -3.58
CA TYR A 307 17.89 -10.04 -2.90
C TYR A 307 18.19 -11.25 -2.02
N GLY A 308 17.94 -11.12 -0.72
CA GLY A 308 17.87 -12.24 0.20
C GLY A 308 16.70 -13.14 -0.17
N ALA A 309 16.79 -13.86 -1.27
CA ALA A 309 16.32 -15.23 -1.28
C ALA A 309 17.12 -15.94 -0.17
N ASN A 310 16.42 -16.65 0.71
CA ASN A 310 16.99 -17.58 1.68
C ASN A 310 18.19 -18.33 1.11
N ARG A 311 19.40 -17.79 1.27
CA ARG A 311 20.63 -18.54 1.23
C ARG A 311 21.10 -18.59 2.66
N ASP A 312 21.14 -19.81 3.16
CA ASP A 312 21.65 -20.19 4.46
C ASP A 312 22.89 -19.34 4.79
N ILE A 313 22.81 -18.64 5.93
CA ILE A 313 23.96 -18.06 6.60
C ILE A 313 24.77 -19.23 7.14
N SER A 314 25.48 -19.92 6.26
CA SER A 314 26.55 -20.84 6.61
C SER A 314 27.87 -20.13 6.37
N GLY A 315 28.57 -19.78 7.46
CA GLY A 315 30.03 -19.63 7.43
C GLY A 315 30.60 -18.22 7.56
N VAL A 316 30.31 -17.52 8.66
CA VAL A 316 31.37 -16.75 9.32
C VAL A 316 31.42 -17.22 10.76
N GLN A 317 32.27 -18.23 11.00
CA GLN A 317 32.65 -18.64 12.34
C GLN A 317 33.40 -17.47 13.00
N ALA A 318 32.72 -16.73 13.87
CA ALA A 318 33.40 -16.02 14.93
C ALA A 318 33.94 -17.09 15.90
N PRO A 319 35.25 -17.11 16.20
CA PRO A 319 35.80 -18.11 17.10
C PRO A 319 35.41 -17.76 18.54
N GLY A 320 34.67 -18.68 19.17
CA GLY A 320 34.69 -18.88 20.61
C GLY A 320 33.79 -17.95 21.43
N THR A 321 32.54 -18.35 21.62
CA THR A 321 31.91 -18.22 22.94
C THR A 321 30.96 -19.40 23.13
N MET A 322 31.30 -20.27 24.08
CA MET A 322 30.57 -21.49 24.35
C MET A 322 29.21 -21.22 24.99
N SER A 323 28.24 -22.04 24.57
CA SER A 323 27.12 -22.55 25.36
C SER A 323 26.21 -21.52 26.04
N GLY A 324 25.17 -21.12 25.31
CA GLY A 324 23.86 -20.82 25.86
C GLY A 324 22.81 -21.17 24.82
N GLU A 325 21.90 -22.09 25.13
CA GLU A 325 20.71 -22.39 24.32
C GLU A 325 19.81 -21.14 24.23
N GLY A 326 20.21 -20.20 23.37
CA GLY A 326 19.50 -18.97 23.11
C GLY A 326 18.53 -19.19 21.96
N SER A 327 17.24 -19.22 22.27
CA SER A 327 16.14 -19.13 21.31
C SER A 327 16.43 -18.03 20.28
N THR A 328 16.84 -18.45 19.09
CA THR A 328 17.12 -17.58 17.95
C THR A 328 15.80 -17.11 17.36
N VAL A 329 15.16 -16.14 18.03
CA VAL A 329 14.06 -15.39 17.43
C VAL A 329 14.64 -14.73 16.19
N PRO A 330 14.17 -15.08 14.97
CA PRO A 330 14.70 -14.49 13.76
C PRO A 330 14.53 -12.96 13.85
N PRO A 331 15.53 -12.18 13.42
CA PRO A 331 15.44 -10.73 13.47
C PRO A 331 14.15 -10.29 12.78
N LEU A 332 13.34 -9.51 13.50
CA LEU A 332 12.11 -8.93 12.99
C LEU A 332 12.49 -7.93 11.89
N VAL A 333 12.59 -8.40 10.66
CA VAL A 333 12.71 -7.52 9.49
C VAL A 333 11.40 -6.73 9.41
N PRO A 334 11.41 -5.41 9.56
CA PRO A 334 10.21 -4.60 9.40
C PRO A 334 9.70 -4.80 7.98
N ARG A 335 8.62 -5.57 7.82
CA ARG A 335 7.99 -5.72 6.52
C ARG A 335 7.48 -4.35 6.11
N LYS A 336 7.93 -3.87 4.95
CA LYS A 336 7.39 -2.65 4.32
C LYS A 336 5.87 -2.79 4.27
N ARG A 337 5.14 -1.69 4.43
CA ARG A 337 3.68 -1.70 4.33
C ARG A 337 3.30 -1.28 2.91
N LEU A 338 2.17 -1.78 2.42
CA LEU A 338 1.61 -1.29 1.16
C LEU A 338 1.37 0.24 1.18
N LEU A 339 1.14 0.79 2.38
CA LEU A 339 0.96 2.23 2.61
C LEU A 339 2.24 3.05 2.36
N ASP A 340 3.40 2.41 2.27
CA ASP A 340 4.68 3.07 2.00
C ASP A 340 5.00 3.12 0.48
N VAL A 341 4.02 2.77 -0.37
CA VAL A 341 4.18 2.65 -1.83
C VAL A 341 3.06 3.43 -2.51
N ASP A 342 3.42 4.32 -3.43
CA ASP A 342 2.42 4.94 -4.30
C ASP A 342 1.94 3.89 -5.29
N HIS A 343 0.63 3.65 -5.34
CA HIS A 343 0.08 2.59 -6.18
C HIS A 343 -1.35 2.87 -6.64
N ILE A 344 -1.71 2.26 -7.76
CA ILE A 344 -3.08 2.21 -8.26
C ILE A 344 -3.67 0.84 -7.92
N LYS A 345 -4.84 0.82 -7.29
CA LYS A 345 -5.66 -0.40 -7.15
C LYS A 345 -6.72 -0.45 -8.24
N VAL A 346 -6.75 -1.57 -8.95
CA VAL A 346 -7.79 -1.87 -9.95
C VAL A 346 -8.65 -3.00 -9.42
N PHE A 347 -9.80 -2.66 -8.85
CA PHE A 347 -10.73 -3.61 -8.24
C PHE A 347 -11.54 -4.35 -9.29
N CYS A 348 -11.67 -5.66 -9.15
CA CYS A 348 -12.46 -6.49 -10.03
C CYS A 348 -13.10 -7.66 -9.28
N ASP A 349 -14.06 -8.32 -9.90
CA ASP A 349 -14.56 -9.61 -9.42
C ASP A 349 -13.54 -10.72 -9.72
N ALA A 350 -13.43 -11.70 -8.83
CA ALA A 350 -12.40 -12.73 -8.90
C ALA A 350 -12.35 -13.51 -10.22
N PRO A 351 -13.48 -13.88 -10.87
CA PRO A 351 -13.47 -14.64 -12.13
C PRO A 351 -12.83 -13.90 -13.29
N ARG A 352 -12.59 -12.59 -13.14
CA ARG A 352 -12.10 -11.70 -14.19
C ARG A 352 -10.72 -11.14 -13.91
N ALA A 353 -10.15 -11.45 -12.76
CA ALA A 353 -8.85 -10.93 -12.37
C ALA A 353 -7.80 -11.20 -13.45
N MET A 354 -7.77 -12.42 -14.03
CA MET A 354 -6.79 -12.78 -15.06
C MET A 354 -7.08 -12.16 -16.44
N ILE A 355 -8.33 -11.85 -16.76
CA ILE A 355 -8.67 -11.12 -18.00
C ILE A 355 -8.22 -9.65 -17.86
N LEU A 356 -8.48 -9.06 -16.70
CA LEU A 356 -8.01 -7.71 -16.38
C LEU A 356 -6.47 -7.64 -16.38
N ARG A 357 -5.79 -8.72 -15.97
CA ARG A 357 -4.33 -8.79 -16.06
C ARG A 357 -3.82 -8.70 -17.49
N ASN A 358 -4.48 -9.36 -18.45
CA ASN A 358 -4.20 -9.23 -19.88
C ASN A 358 -4.36 -7.78 -20.36
N LEU A 359 -5.41 -7.08 -19.93
CA LEU A 359 -5.61 -5.68 -20.28
C LEU A 359 -4.47 -4.79 -19.78
N LEU A 360 -4.05 -4.98 -18.52
CA LEU A 360 -2.95 -4.21 -17.92
C LEU A 360 -1.63 -4.45 -18.66
N ASP A 361 -1.32 -5.70 -18.99
CA ASP A 361 -0.12 -6.07 -19.74
C ASP A 361 -0.15 -5.60 -21.21
N ALA A 362 -1.34 -5.50 -21.82
CA ALA A 362 -1.52 -5.02 -23.18
C ALA A 362 -1.42 -3.50 -23.32
N TRP A 363 -1.47 -2.75 -22.21
CA TRP A 363 -1.34 -1.30 -22.24
C TRP A 363 0.01 -0.87 -22.82
N LYS A 364 -0.02 0.23 -23.56
CA LYS A 364 1.15 0.83 -24.21
C LYS A 364 1.03 2.35 -24.12
N TYR A 365 2.16 2.98 -23.84
CA TYR A 365 2.34 4.42 -23.97
C TYR A 365 2.76 4.73 -25.41
N GLU A 366 2.14 5.73 -26.03
CA GLU A 366 2.42 6.11 -27.42
C GLU A 366 3.13 7.47 -27.46
N ILE A 367 4.27 7.53 -28.14
CA ILE A 367 5.08 8.75 -28.28
C ILE A 367 5.22 9.05 -29.76
N ASP A 368 5.08 10.32 -30.13
CA ASP A 368 5.37 10.78 -31.49
C ASP A 368 6.89 10.86 -31.65
N ASP A 369 7.44 10.12 -32.61
CA ASP A 369 8.90 10.07 -32.83
C ASP A 369 9.35 11.36 -33.54
N PRO A 370 10.18 12.22 -32.90
CA PRO A 370 10.61 13.48 -33.50
C PRO A 370 11.58 13.28 -34.66
N ASP A 371 12.33 12.17 -34.67
CA ASP A 371 13.40 11.92 -35.63
C ASP A 371 12.88 11.40 -36.98
N ASP A 372 11.61 10.97 -37.04
CA ASP A 372 10.95 10.49 -38.26
C ASP A 372 10.39 11.64 -39.14
N SER A 373 10.99 12.84 -39.00
CA SER A 373 10.62 14.05 -39.74
C SER A 373 11.28 14.15 -41.12
N SER A 374 12.11 13.18 -41.51
CA SER A 374 12.68 13.10 -42.85
C SER A 374 11.61 12.71 -43.86
N ASP A 375 11.21 13.69 -44.68
CA ASP A 375 10.42 13.55 -45.92
C ASP A 375 8.93 13.21 -45.78
N ALA A 376 8.19 14.10 -45.10
CA ALA A 376 6.72 14.14 -45.08
C ALA A 376 6.06 14.40 -46.46
N ALA A 377 6.79 14.31 -47.57
CA ALA A 377 6.26 14.50 -48.92
C ALA A 377 5.31 13.37 -49.36
N ASP A 378 5.37 12.20 -48.73
CA ASP A 378 4.69 10.99 -49.19
C ASP A 378 3.35 10.68 -48.48
N GLY A 379 2.81 11.62 -47.70
CA GLY A 379 1.48 11.49 -47.08
C GLY A 379 1.30 10.31 -46.10
N LYS A 380 2.37 9.62 -45.73
CA LYS A 380 2.34 8.50 -44.77
C LYS A 380 2.10 9.04 -43.36
N ALA A 381 1.15 8.45 -42.65
CA ALA A 381 0.85 8.81 -41.26
C ALA A 381 2.09 8.63 -40.38
N ARG A 382 2.40 9.62 -39.53
CA ARG A 382 3.53 9.57 -38.59
C ARG A 382 3.50 8.29 -37.77
N GLN A 383 4.62 7.56 -37.77
CA GLN A 383 4.72 6.32 -37.02
C GLN A 383 4.88 6.65 -35.53
N LYS A 384 3.93 6.19 -34.71
CA LYS A 384 4.02 6.35 -33.25
C LYS A 384 4.85 5.24 -32.63
N ARG A 385 5.86 5.61 -31.83
CA ARG A 385 6.61 4.67 -31.00
C ARG A 385 5.72 4.18 -29.86
N LYS A 386 5.69 2.87 -29.62
CA LYS A 386 4.82 2.22 -28.62
C LYS A 386 5.68 1.55 -27.56
N ILE A 387 5.52 1.96 -26.31
CA ILE A 387 6.26 1.42 -25.16
C ILE A 387 5.31 0.66 -24.24
N ARG A 388 5.59 -0.61 -23.95
CA ARG A 388 4.77 -1.41 -23.03
C ARG A 388 5.37 -1.37 -21.61
N VAL A 389 5.05 -0.32 -20.86
CA VAL A 389 5.61 -0.07 -19.52
C VAL A 389 5.33 -1.20 -18.52
N LEU A 390 4.17 -1.86 -18.64
CA LEU A 390 3.77 -2.95 -17.74
C LEU A 390 4.12 -4.35 -18.26
N ARG A 391 4.83 -4.46 -19.38
CA ARG A 391 5.23 -5.75 -19.93
C ARG A 391 6.17 -6.45 -18.96
N CYS A 392 5.88 -7.73 -18.69
CA CYS A 392 6.65 -8.58 -17.77
C CYS A 392 6.74 -8.09 -16.31
N ALA A 393 6.07 -6.99 -15.95
CA ALA A 393 6.00 -6.55 -14.57
C ALA A 393 5.26 -7.58 -13.73
N ARG A 394 5.78 -7.99 -12.58
CA ARG A 394 5.13 -8.94 -11.66
C ARG A 394 4.20 -8.17 -10.73
N LEU A 395 2.91 -8.19 -11.02
CA LEU A 395 1.88 -7.49 -10.26
C LEU A 395 1.27 -8.38 -9.20
N VAL A 396 0.82 -7.79 -8.10
CA VAL A 396 0.18 -8.50 -6.99
C VAL A 396 -1.32 -8.35 -7.10
N LEU A 397 -2.04 -9.46 -7.00
CA LEU A 397 -3.48 -9.48 -6.78
C LEU A 397 -3.73 -9.59 -5.28
N VAL A 398 -4.57 -8.72 -4.74
CA VAL A 398 -4.92 -8.69 -3.32
C VAL A 398 -6.41 -8.91 -3.08
N ASP A 399 -6.76 -9.34 -1.88
CA ASP A 399 -8.14 -9.45 -1.41
C ASP A 399 -8.69 -8.10 -0.86
N LYS A 400 -9.92 -8.12 -0.32
CA LYS A 400 -10.56 -6.94 0.28
C LYS A 400 -9.80 -6.36 1.47
N LYS A 401 -8.95 -7.14 2.14
CA LYS A 401 -8.11 -6.71 3.27
C LYS A 401 -6.72 -6.28 2.81
N SER A 402 -6.49 -6.17 1.51
CA SER A 402 -5.18 -5.94 0.90
C SER A 402 -4.14 -7.02 1.26
N ALA A 403 -4.58 -8.24 1.59
CA ALA A 403 -3.71 -9.39 1.73
C ALA A 403 -3.39 -9.96 0.34
N GLY A 404 -2.14 -10.37 0.12
CA GLY A 404 -1.70 -10.93 -1.15
C GLY A 404 -2.38 -12.27 -1.44
N VAL A 405 -2.92 -12.42 -2.65
CA VAL A 405 -3.57 -13.65 -3.14
C VAL A 405 -2.65 -14.38 -4.10
N LEU A 406 -2.12 -13.66 -5.10
CA LEU A 406 -1.14 -14.18 -6.04
C LEU A 406 -0.25 -13.07 -6.61
N LEU A 407 0.85 -13.48 -7.21
CA LEU A 407 1.77 -12.66 -7.98
C LEU A 407 1.78 -13.16 -9.42
N SER A 408 1.59 -12.26 -10.40
CA SER A 408 1.46 -12.61 -11.83
C SER A 408 2.22 -11.69 -12.75
#